data_AF-A0A0U0RXS1-F1
#
_entry.id   AF-A0A0U0RXS1-F1
#
_cell.length_a   1.000
_cell.length_b   1.000
_cell.length_c   1.000
_cell.angle_alpha   90.00
_cell.angle_beta   90.00
_cell.angle_gamma   90.00
#
_symmetry.space_group_name_H-M   'P 1'
#
loop_
_entity.id
_entity.type
_entity.pdbx_description
1 polymer ?
#
loop_
_entity_poly.entity_id
_entity_poly.type
_entity_poly.pdbx_seq_one_letter_code
_entity_poly.pdbx_strand_id
1 'polypeptide(L)'
;MASNRSDRVGMRLQGRPLQHRWPDRQLPGEGVTRGAIQVPPNGLPVILGPDHPITGSYPVVGVITDEDIDKVAQIRPGQYVRLHWARPRSRLPGQGVTQAW
;
A
#
# COMPACT_ATOMS: atom_id res chain seq x y z
N MET A 1 10.56 -6.33 -1.68
CA MET A 1 10.91 -7.60 -0.98
C MET A 1 10.15 -7.65 0.34
N ALA A 2 9.68 -8.81 0.78
CA ALA A 2 9.08 -8.96 2.10
C ALA A 2 10.15 -8.84 3.21
N SER A 3 9.89 -8.01 4.20
CA SER A 3 10.77 -7.78 5.34
C SER A 3 10.65 -8.89 6.40
N ASN A 4 11.73 -9.11 7.16
CA ASN A 4 11.72 -9.93 8.38
C ASN A 4 10.90 -9.33 9.54
N ARG A 5 10.43 -8.09 9.40
CA ARG A 5 9.52 -7.44 10.35
C ARG A 5 8.04 -7.75 10.07
N SER A 6 7.73 -8.57 9.08
CA SER A 6 6.34 -8.94 8.74
C SER A 6 5.73 -9.86 9.78
N ASP A 7 4.46 -9.63 10.10
CA ASP A 7 3.68 -10.37 11.10
C ASP A 7 2.21 -10.47 10.66
N ARG A 8 1.33 -11.01 11.52
CA ARG A 8 -0.11 -11.13 11.21
C ARG A 8 -0.83 -9.78 11.16
N VAL A 9 -0.25 -8.71 11.70
CA VAL A 9 -0.78 -7.35 11.58
C VAL A 9 -0.53 -6.82 10.16
N GLY A 10 0.64 -7.11 9.59
CA GLY A 10 0.90 -6.80 8.20
C GLY A 10 2.26 -7.23 7.66
N MET A 11 2.29 -7.41 6.35
CA MET A 11 3.52 -7.63 5.60
C MET A 11 4.19 -6.31 5.26
N ARG A 12 5.42 -6.12 5.74
CA ARG A 12 6.20 -4.91 5.51
C ARG A 12 7.08 -5.11 4.29
N LEU A 13 6.95 -4.25 3.29
CA LEU A 13 7.73 -4.32 2.06
C LEU A 13 8.95 -3.39 2.13
N GLN A 14 10.11 -3.93 1.76
CA GLN A 14 11.35 -3.19 1.55
C GLN A 14 11.58 -2.94 0.06
N GLY A 15 12.18 -1.79 -0.26
CA GLY A 15 12.48 -1.37 -1.62
C GLY A 15 12.69 0.14 -1.69
N ARG A 16 12.46 0.71 -2.87
CA ARG A 16 12.47 2.16 -3.08
C ARG A 16 11.26 2.80 -2.37
N PRO A 17 11.47 3.74 -1.43
CA PRO A 17 10.37 4.42 -0.75
C PRO A 17 9.47 5.20 -1.73
N LEU A 18 8.17 5.18 -1.47
CA LEU A 18 7.20 6.05 -2.13
C LEU A 18 7.26 7.45 -1.51
N GLN A 19 7.15 8.48 -2.35
CA GLN A 19 7.12 9.86 -1.91
C GLN A 19 5.68 10.35 -1.81
N HIS A 20 5.36 10.93 -0.66
CA HIS A 20 4.10 11.63 -0.47
C HIS A 20 4.13 12.96 -1.22
N ARG A 21 3.06 13.26 -1.96
CA ARG A 21 2.92 14.58 -2.62
C ARG A 21 2.88 15.72 -1.59
N TRP A 22 2.27 15.47 -0.44
CA TRP A 22 2.16 16.41 0.68
C TRP A 22 2.60 15.70 1.97
N PRO A 23 3.90 15.71 2.30
CA PRO A 23 4.44 14.95 3.43
C PRO A 23 3.84 15.29 4.79
N ASP A 24 3.45 16.55 4.99
CA ASP A 24 2.90 17.05 6.27
C ASP A 24 1.38 16.92 6.38
N ARG A 25 0.71 16.43 5.33
CA ARG A 25 -0.75 16.26 5.32
C ARG A 25 -1.12 15.05 6.17
N GLN A 26 -1.81 15.31 7.28
CA GLN A 26 -2.45 14.26 8.06
C GLN A 26 -3.75 13.80 7.38
N LEU A 27 -4.02 12.51 7.48
CA LEU A 27 -5.30 11.93 7.10
C LEU A 27 -6.08 11.58 8.37
N PRO A 28 -7.40 11.88 8.41
CA PRO A 28 -8.24 11.36 9.47
C PRO A 28 -8.21 9.82 9.47
N GLY A 29 -8.46 9.22 10.63
CA GLY A 29 -8.57 7.77 10.73
C GLY A 29 -9.79 7.28 9.92
N GLU A 30 -9.57 6.36 9.00
CA GLU A 30 -10.62 5.75 8.18
C GLU A 30 -10.61 4.23 8.38
N GLY A 31 -11.77 3.59 8.12
CA GLY A 31 -11.89 2.14 8.18
C GLY A 31 -10.96 1.48 7.16
N VAL A 32 -10.22 0.45 7.60
CA VAL A 32 -9.32 -0.32 6.73
C VAL A 32 -9.67 -1.80 6.76
N THR A 33 -9.19 -2.53 5.75
CA THR A 33 -9.47 -3.95 5.55
C THR A 33 -8.18 -4.74 5.33
N ARG A 34 -8.26 -6.05 5.55
CA ARG A 34 -7.22 -7.02 5.16
C ARG A 34 -6.91 -6.82 3.68
N GLY A 35 -5.62 -6.80 3.35
CA GLY A 35 -5.13 -6.55 1.99
C GLY A 35 -4.96 -5.08 1.62
N ALA A 36 -5.40 -4.13 2.45
CA ALA A 36 -5.11 -2.72 2.21
C ALA A 36 -3.60 -2.46 2.25
N ILE A 37 -3.10 -1.65 1.33
CA ILE A 37 -1.69 -1.33 1.20
C ILE A 37 -1.47 0.09 1.72
N GLN A 38 -1.09 0.21 2.98
CA GLN A 38 -0.79 1.49 3.61
C GLN A 38 0.63 1.94 3.30
N VAL A 39 0.83 3.26 3.18
CA VAL A 39 2.14 3.88 3.00
C VAL A 39 2.41 4.85 4.15
N PRO A 40 3.17 4.44 5.18
CA PRO A 40 3.57 5.31 6.28
C PRO A 40 4.51 6.45 5.84
N PRO A 41 4.89 7.38 6.74
CA PRO A 41 5.80 8.48 6.41
C PRO A 41 7.17 8.06 5.88
N ASN A 42 7.65 6.86 6.24
CA ASN A 42 8.91 6.30 5.71
C ASN A 42 8.82 5.84 4.24
N GLY A 43 7.62 5.88 3.63
CA GLY A 43 7.39 5.51 2.23
C GLY A 43 7.44 4.00 1.94
N LEU A 44 7.61 3.14 2.95
CA LEU A 44 7.72 1.69 2.78
C LEU A 44 6.34 1.03 2.96
N PRO A 45 5.77 0.40 1.91
CA PRO A 45 4.40 -0.12 1.99
C PRO A 45 4.22 -1.24 3.03
N VAL A 46 3.02 -1.27 3.63
CA VAL A 46 2.57 -2.35 4.51
C VAL A 46 1.25 -2.91 3.97
N ILE A 47 1.23 -4.19 3.63
CA ILE A 47 0.00 -4.91 3.27
C ILE A 47 -0.63 -5.42 4.57
N LEU A 48 -1.84 -4.93 4.89
CA LEU A 48 -2.52 -5.27 6.13
C LEU A 48 -2.94 -6.74 6.17
N GLY A 49 -2.55 -7.44 7.24
CA GLY A 49 -2.86 -8.83 7.52
C GLY A 49 -4.16 -8.97 8.34
N PRO A 50 -4.58 -10.20 8.70
CA PRO A 50 -5.84 -10.44 9.40
C PRO A 50 -5.96 -9.76 10.77
N ASP A 51 -4.85 -9.44 11.42
CA ASP A 51 -4.85 -8.80 12.75
C ASP A 51 -4.68 -7.26 12.65
N HIS A 52 -5.01 -6.68 11.49
CA HIS A 52 -4.93 -5.24 11.28
C HIS A 52 -5.93 -4.48 12.18
N PRO A 53 -5.62 -3.25 12.63
CA PRO A 53 -6.58 -2.43 13.35
C PRO A 53 -7.77 -2.08 12.46
N ILE A 54 -8.95 -1.89 13.05
CA ILE A 54 -10.18 -1.54 12.30
C ILE A 54 -10.07 -0.19 11.56
N THR A 55 -9.22 0.72 12.06
CA THR A 55 -8.99 2.05 11.48
C THR A 55 -7.50 2.30 11.25
N GLY A 56 -7.18 3.11 10.25
CA GLY A 56 -5.82 3.60 10.01
C GLY A 56 -5.79 5.04 9.50
N SER A 57 -4.70 5.75 9.78
CA SER A 57 -4.46 7.15 9.39
C SER A 57 -3.41 7.30 8.30
N TYR A 58 -2.94 6.18 7.72
CA TYR A 58 -1.99 6.18 6.62
C TYR A 58 -2.71 6.02 5.28
N PRO A 59 -2.25 6.70 4.22
CA PRO A 59 -2.87 6.59 2.90
C PRO A 59 -2.80 5.15 2.40
N VAL A 60 -3.93 4.68 1.89
CA VAL A 60 -4.06 3.39 1.21
C VAL A 60 -3.88 3.62 -0.29
N VAL A 61 -2.83 3.03 -0.88
CA VAL A 61 -2.53 3.19 -2.32
C VAL A 61 -3.22 2.15 -3.20
N GLY A 62 -3.77 1.10 -2.59
CA GLY A 62 -4.49 0.02 -3.24
C GLY A 62 -4.90 -1.04 -2.22
N VAL A 63 -5.68 -2.01 -2.68
CA VAL A 63 -6.11 -3.17 -1.89
C VAL A 63 -5.85 -4.41 -2.73
N ILE A 64 -5.23 -5.43 -2.14
CA ILE A 64 -5.06 -6.73 -2.77
C ILE A 64 -6.43 -7.35 -3.04
N THR A 65 -6.59 -7.99 -4.18
CA THR A 65 -7.83 -8.69 -4.53
C THR A 65 -8.07 -9.85 -3.57
N ASP A 66 -9.33 -10.20 -3.36
CA ASP A 66 -9.71 -11.33 -2.49
C ASP A 66 -9.07 -12.64 -2.96
N GLU A 67 -8.96 -12.86 -4.27
CA GLU A 67 -8.31 -14.04 -4.87
C GLU A 67 -6.81 -14.17 -4.54
N ASP A 68 -6.12 -13.05 -4.27
CA ASP A 68 -4.67 -13.04 -4.05
C ASP A 68 -4.28 -12.87 -2.58
N ILE A 69 -5.22 -12.53 -1.68
CA ILE A 69 -4.86 -12.15 -0.30
C ILE A 69 -4.28 -13.31 0.52
N ASP A 70 -4.68 -14.54 0.22
CA ASP A 70 -4.11 -15.72 0.87
C ASP A 70 -2.71 -16.05 0.34
N LYS A 71 -2.39 -15.70 -0.91
CA LYS A 71 -1.03 -15.82 -1.46
C LYS A 71 -0.07 -14.91 -0.71
N VAL A 72 -0.51 -13.72 -0.32
CA VAL A 72 0.28 -12.79 0.52
C VAL A 72 0.67 -13.47 1.84
N ALA A 73 -0.23 -14.22 2.48
CA ALA A 73 0.08 -14.91 3.73
C ALA A 73 1.17 -15.99 3.61
N GLN A 74 1.44 -16.49 2.40
CA GLN A 74 2.45 -17.52 2.14
C GLN A 74 3.85 -16.96 1.82
N ILE A 75 3.98 -15.63 1.62
CA ILE A 75 5.25 -15.01 1.26
C ILE A 75 6.16 -14.94 2.49
N ARG A 76 7.34 -15.52 2.35
CA ARG A 76 8.39 -15.55 3.38
C ARG A 76 9.25 -14.28 3.32
N PRO A 77 9.81 -13.85 4.46
CA PRO A 77 10.84 -12.81 4.47
C PRO A 77 11.95 -13.10 3.45
N GLY A 78 12.40 -12.07 2.74
CA GLY A 78 13.40 -12.18 1.68
C GLY A 78 12.82 -12.46 0.28
N GLN A 79 11.57 -12.89 0.15
CA GLN A 79 10.96 -13.08 -1.17
C GLN A 79 10.60 -11.75 -1.83
N TYR A 80 10.72 -11.70 -3.15
CA TYR A 80 10.28 -10.56 -3.94
C TYR A 80 8.77 -10.58 -4.14
N VAL A 81 8.17 -9.39 -4.05
CA VAL A 81 6.74 -9.16 -4.27
C VAL A 81 6.64 -8.14 -5.39
N ARG A 82 5.86 -8.46 -6.42
CA ARG A 82 5.57 -7.57 -7.54
C ARG A 82 4.06 -7.36 -7.60
N LEU A 83 3.64 -6.11 -7.47
CA LEU A 83 2.24 -5.73 -7.47
C LEU A 83 1.83 -5.26 -8.87
N HIS A 84 0.63 -5.66 -9.27
CA HIS A 84 0.02 -5.27 -10.54
C HIS A 84 -1.33 -4.62 -10.27
N TRP A 85 -1.66 -3.60 -11.07
CA TRP A 85 -3.01 -3.06 -11.06
C TRP A 85 -3.96 -4.09 -11.65
N ALA A 86 -4.96 -4.51 -10.88
CA ALA A 86 -6.02 -5.42 -11.35
C ALA A 86 -6.85 -4.80 -12.50
N ARG A 87 -6.85 -3.48 -12.61
CA ARG A 87 -7.51 -2.70 -13.67
C ARG A 87 -6.73 -1.40 -13.93
N PRO A 88 -6.85 -0.79 -15.11
CA PRO A 88 -6.20 0.49 -15.39
C PRO A 88 -6.51 1.55 -14.32
N ARG A 89 -5.47 2.24 -13.84
CA ARG A 89 -5.62 3.33 -12.86
C ARG A 89 -6.20 4.55 -13.57
N SER A 90 -7.28 5.12 -13.02
CA SER A 90 -7.78 6.41 -13.48
C SER A 90 -6.72 7.49 -13.31
N ARG A 91 -6.53 8.34 -14.32
CA ARG A 91 -5.65 9.51 -14.18
C ARG A 91 -6.26 10.46 -13.16
N LEU A 92 -5.42 11.05 -12.33
CA LEU A 92 -5.85 12.15 -11.47
C LEU A 92 -6.28 13.33 -12.36
N PRO A 93 -7.41 14.00 -12.06
CA PRO A 93 -7.78 15.25 -12.70
C PRO A 93 -6.60 16.24 -12.61
N GLY A 94 -6.24 16.87 -13.73
CA GLY A 94 -5.11 17.82 -13.79
C GLY A 94 -3.73 17.22 -14.12
N GLN A 95 -3.63 15.94 -14.48
CA GLN A 95 -2.43 15.36 -15.15
C GLN A 95 -2.63 15.18 -16.67
N GLY A 96 -3.47 16.02 -17.27
CA GLY A 96 -3.45 16.25 -18.71
C GLY A 96 -2.28 17.15 -19.06
N VAL A 97 -1.60 16.87 -20.17
CA VAL A 97 -0.48 17.66 -20.68
C VAL A 97 -0.90 19.14 -20.73
N THR A 98 -0.30 19.98 -19.89
CA THR A 98 -0.28 21.43 -20.14
C THR A 98 0.64 21.64 -21.33
N GLN A 99 0.09 21.51 -22.54
CA GLN A 99 0.73 22.04 -23.74
C GLN A 99 0.38 23.52 -23.81
N ALA A 100 1.45 24.32 -23.70
CA ALA A 100 1.68 25.64 -24.26
C ALA A 100 0.49 26.36 -24.90
N TRP A 101 0.21 27.55 -24.37
CA TRP A 101 -0.01 28.76 -25.15
C TRP A 101 0.99 29.81 -24.64
#